data_AF-A0A0F9L3M8-F1
#
_entry.id   AF-A0A0F9L3M8-F1
#
_cell.length_a   1.000
_cell.length_b   1.000
_cell.length_c   1.000
_cell.angle_alpha   90.00
_cell.angle_beta   90.00
_cell.angle_gamma   90.00
#
_symmetry.space_group_name_H-M   'P 1'
#
loop_
_entity.id
_entity.type
_entity.pdbx_description
1 polymer ?
#
loop_
_entity_poly.entity_id
_entity_poly.type
_entity_poly.pdbx_seq_one_letter_code
_entity_poly.pdbx_strand_id
1 'polypeptide(L)'
;KLNAGVATEVSRTDEVLDVIGMLETYSETDKEYIDNMPDPRQARMDEAQAFIEGLGQTLGSAMLYSNASIDPEKMHGFAPRLATIDSQYIIGQGGTGNDLTSIYLITWGRSTVHMIYPKNSEAQLGIKHTDKGQVTLTSATTAVPSTAQYEGYRDHFQVKVGLVVRDERCIGRLANIETAGSSNLFNEDNLIKILNRMKTTPDTRMYVNDVIMTQMQIRLKDKNNVNFSPGRGEGLAGEVPIFFQGVPIRKIAREILLITEAAIS
;
A
#
# COMPACT_ATOMS: atom_id res chain seq x y z
N LYS A 1 41.84 -29.91 -6.60
CA LYS A 1 42.78 -31.06 -6.74
C LYS A 1 42.34 -31.88 -7.95
N LEU A 2 43.25 -32.19 -8.89
CA LEU A 2 42.94 -33.12 -9.98
C LEU A 2 42.80 -34.52 -9.36
N ASN A 3 41.68 -35.22 -9.61
CA ASN A 3 41.36 -36.57 -9.12
C ASN A 3 41.08 -36.72 -7.60
N ALA A 4 40.53 -35.70 -6.94
CA ALA A 4 39.98 -35.85 -5.59
C ALA A 4 38.44 -35.94 -5.61
N GLY A 5 37.87 -36.75 -4.71
CA GLY A 5 36.42 -36.83 -4.52
C GLY A 5 35.82 -35.47 -4.14
N VAL A 6 34.69 -35.14 -4.76
CA VAL A 6 33.95 -33.89 -4.54
C VAL A 6 32.97 -34.11 -3.38
N ALA A 7 32.87 -33.13 -2.48
CA ALA A 7 31.91 -33.18 -1.39
C ALA A 7 30.48 -33.08 -1.93
N THR A 8 29.56 -33.85 -1.35
CA THR A 8 28.14 -33.78 -1.70
C THR A 8 27.54 -32.49 -1.15
N GLU A 9 26.82 -31.76 -2.00
CA GLU A 9 26.09 -30.56 -1.61
C GLU A 9 24.68 -30.92 -1.13
N VAL A 10 24.16 -30.19 -0.14
CA VAL A 10 22.79 -30.32 0.36
C VAL A 10 22.13 -28.95 0.34
N SER A 11 20.94 -28.86 -0.25
CA SER A 11 20.12 -27.64 -0.25
C SER A 11 19.35 -27.53 1.06
N ARG A 12 19.34 -26.34 1.67
CA ARG A 12 18.42 -25.96 2.76
C ARG A 12 17.37 -24.99 2.23
N THR A 13 16.17 -25.08 2.77
CA THR A 13 15.04 -24.21 2.45
C THR A 13 14.34 -23.80 3.73
N ASP A 14 14.08 -22.52 3.89
CA ASP A 14 13.27 -21.99 4.99
C ASP A 14 11.85 -21.72 4.50
N GLU A 15 10.87 -22.04 5.34
CA GLU A 15 9.46 -21.80 5.06
C GLU A 15 8.99 -20.57 5.82
N VAL A 16 8.53 -19.55 5.08
CA VAL A 16 7.94 -18.34 5.64
C VAL A 16 6.44 -18.35 5.33
N LEU A 17 5.62 -18.20 6.37
CA LEU A 17 4.16 -18.18 6.27
C LEU A 17 3.65 -16.74 6.44
N ASP A 18 2.90 -16.27 5.45
CA ASP A 18 2.22 -14.98 5.50
C ASP A 18 0.72 -15.14 5.80
N VAL A 19 0.18 -14.21 6.58
CA VAL A 19 -1.21 -14.22 7.04
C VAL A 19 -2.10 -13.39 6.12
N ILE A 20 -3.35 -13.84 5.96
CA ILE A 20 -4.40 -13.11 5.24
C ILE A 20 -5.22 -12.31 6.26
N GLY A 21 -5.30 -10.99 6.08
CA GLY A 21 -6.18 -10.13 6.86
C GLY A 21 -7.56 -10.00 6.23
N MET A 22 -8.56 -9.78 7.08
CA MET A 22 -9.93 -9.47 6.66
C MET A 22 -10.29 -8.06 7.10
N LEU A 23 -10.64 -7.22 6.15
CA LEU A 23 -11.13 -5.86 6.39
C LEU A 23 -12.60 -5.82 5.97
N GLU A 24 -13.45 -5.30 6.85
CA GLU A 24 -14.88 -5.20 6.59
C GLU A 24 -15.46 -3.90 7.10
N THR A 25 -16.48 -3.41 6.42
CA THR A 25 -17.24 -2.24 6.82
C THR A 25 -18.72 -2.42 6.46
N TYR A 26 -19.58 -1.81 7.25
CA TYR A 26 -21.01 -1.71 6.96
C TYR A 26 -21.34 -0.27 6.59
N SER A 27 -22.09 -0.10 5.51
CA SER A 27 -22.79 1.14 5.21
C SER A 27 -24.24 0.97 5.64
N GLU A 28 -24.70 1.84 6.53
CA GLU A 28 -26.04 1.81 7.10
C GLU A 28 -26.71 3.15 6.84
N THR A 29 -27.89 3.14 6.23
CA THR A 29 -28.63 4.36 5.88
C THR A 29 -30.11 4.20 6.23
N ASP A 30 -30.75 5.27 6.67
CA ASP A 30 -32.17 5.29 6.98
C ASP A 30 -33.01 4.97 5.73
N LYS A 31 -34.04 4.12 5.91
CA LYS A 31 -34.88 3.66 4.80
C LYS A 31 -35.73 4.79 4.22
N GLU A 32 -36.40 5.56 5.07
CA GLU A 32 -37.32 6.62 4.63
C GLU A 32 -36.54 7.72 3.92
N TYR A 33 -35.32 8.01 4.35
CA TYR A 33 -34.42 8.93 3.65
C TYR A 33 -34.12 8.48 2.21
N ILE A 34 -33.75 7.21 2.04
CA ILE A 34 -33.40 6.63 0.73
C ILE A 34 -34.63 6.48 -0.18
N ASP A 35 -35.78 6.06 0.37
CA ASP A 35 -37.02 5.87 -0.38
C ASP A 35 -37.62 7.20 -0.88
N ASN A 36 -37.30 8.31 -0.22
CA ASN A 36 -37.70 9.66 -0.64
C ASN A 36 -36.85 10.24 -1.78
N MET A 37 -35.76 9.58 -2.18
CA MET A 37 -34.92 10.03 -3.29
C MET A 37 -35.44 9.54 -4.65
N PRO A 38 -35.16 10.27 -5.76
CA PRO A 38 -35.63 9.89 -7.09
C PRO A 38 -35.16 8.49 -7.54
N ASP A 39 -33.93 8.11 -7.18
CA ASP A 39 -33.34 6.80 -7.49
C ASP A 39 -32.73 6.16 -6.22
N PRO A 40 -33.52 5.42 -5.45
CA PRO A 40 -33.09 4.84 -4.17
C PRO A 40 -31.86 3.93 -4.27
N ARG A 41 -31.69 3.23 -5.39
CA ARG A 41 -30.53 2.35 -5.61
C ARG A 41 -29.23 3.13 -5.80
N GLN A 42 -29.29 4.26 -6.51
CA GLN A 42 -28.12 5.09 -6.75
C GLN A 42 -27.74 5.83 -5.48
N ALA A 43 -28.73 6.40 -4.78
CA ALA A 43 -28.55 7.04 -3.49
C ALA A 43 -27.80 6.15 -2.48
N ARG A 44 -28.18 4.87 -2.39
CA ARG A 44 -27.46 3.90 -1.54
C ARG A 44 -26.00 3.73 -1.94
N MET A 45 -25.71 3.67 -3.23
CA MET A 45 -24.34 3.52 -3.72
C MET A 45 -23.50 4.78 -3.51
N ASP A 46 -24.11 5.96 -3.63
CA ASP A 46 -23.46 7.24 -3.42
C ASP A 46 -23.06 7.41 -1.93
N GLU A 47 -23.95 7.03 -1.00
CA GLU A 47 -23.64 6.98 0.43
C GLU A 47 -22.57 5.92 0.75
N ALA A 48 -22.66 4.75 0.11
CA ALA A 48 -21.68 3.68 0.27
C ALA A 48 -20.28 4.03 -0.28
N GLN A 49 -20.17 5.00 -1.20
CA GLN A 49 -18.91 5.36 -1.84
C GLN A 49 -17.83 5.79 -0.82
N ALA A 50 -18.21 6.58 0.19
CA ALA A 50 -17.29 7.02 1.24
C ALA A 50 -16.75 5.84 2.07
N PHE A 51 -17.59 4.83 2.34
CA PHE A 51 -17.19 3.63 3.07
C PHE A 51 -16.25 2.74 2.23
N ILE A 52 -16.52 2.63 0.93
CA ILE A 52 -15.66 1.92 -0.02
C ILE A 52 -14.29 2.62 -0.13
N GLU A 53 -14.27 3.95 -0.19
CA GLU A 53 -13.03 4.73 -0.21
C GLU A 53 -12.23 4.54 1.08
N GLY A 54 -12.88 4.68 2.24
CA GLY A 54 -12.25 4.45 3.55
C GLY A 54 -11.69 3.04 3.70
N LEU A 55 -12.39 2.03 3.15
CA LEU A 55 -11.88 0.66 3.10
C LEU A 55 -10.63 0.55 2.24
N GLY A 56 -10.59 1.22 1.08
CA GLY A 56 -9.42 1.28 0.21
C GLY A 56 -8.22 1.97 0.85
N GLN A 57 -8.44 3.08 1.57
CA GLN A 57 -7.40 3.79 2.32
C GLN A 57 -6.85 2.92 3.46
N THR A 58 -7.72 2.26 4.21
CA THR A 58 -7.34 1.32 5.28
C THR A 58 -6.51 0.17 4.73
N LEU A 59 -6.91 -0.39 3.59
CA LEU A 59 -6.16 -1.43 2.91
C LEU A 59 -4.77 -0.96 2.48
N GLY A 60 -4.67 0.21 1.87
CA GLY A 60 -3.38 0.79 1.46
C GLY A 60 -2.45 1.01 2.65
N SER A 61 -2.97 1.54 3.75
CA SER A 61 -2.22 1.73 5.00
C SER A 61 -1.77 0.40 5.60
N ALA A 62 -2.64 -0.62 5.60
CA ALA A 62 -2.28 -1.96 6.06
C ALA A 62 -1.16 -2.57 5.20
N MET A 63 -1.24 -2.49 3.87
CA MET A 63 -0.18 -2.98 2.98
C MET A 63 1.19 -2.38 3.27
N LEU A 64 1.25 -1.12 3.70
CA LEU A 64 2.51 -0.48 4.07
C LEU A 64 2.91 -0.80 5.52
N TYR A 65 2.04 -0.58 6.50
CA TYR A 65 2.45 -0.48 7.92
C TYR A 65 1.97 -1.60 8.84
N SER A 66 1.03 -2.45 8.43
CA SER A 66 0.50 -3.45 9.34
C SER A 66 1.54 -4.51 9.70
N ASN A 67 1.56 -4.94 10.96
CA ASN A 67 2.54 -5.90 11.47
C ASN A 67 1.84 -7.12 12.10
N ALA A 68 1.86 -8.25 11.41
CA ALA A 68 1.27 -9.50 11.89
C ALA A 68 1.94 -10.07 13.16
N SER A 69 3.15 -9.63 13.52
CA SER A 69 3.82 -10.05 14.76
C SER A 69 3.24 -9.36 16.00
N ILE A 70 2.61 -8.19 15.83
CA ILE A 70 1.95 -7.44 16.91
C ILE A 70 0.45 -7.71 16.87
N ASP A 71 -0.16 -7.60 15.68
CA ASP A 71 -1.57 -7.82 15.42
C ASP A 71 -1.76 -9.00 14.45
N PRO A 72 -1.89 -10.25 14.96
CA PRO A 72 -1.98 -11.45 14.10
C PRO A 72 -3.19 -11.48 13.15
N GLU A 73 -4.22 -10.68 13.44
CA GLU A 73 -5.43 -10.55 12.62
C GLU A 73 -5.19 -9.72 11.35
N LYS A 74 -4.13 -8.91 11.33
CA LYS A 74 -3.77 -8.06 10.20
C LYS A 74 -2.73 -8.75 9.32
N MET A 75 -2.72 -8.39 8.05
CA MET A 75 -1.67 -8.80 7.12
C MET A 75 -0.30 -8.25 7.56
N HIS A 76 0.79 -8.80 7.03
CA HIS A 76 2.13 -8.28 7.28
C HIS A 76 2.61 -7.40 6.11
N GLY A 77 2.67 -6.09 6.33
CA GLY A 77 2.97 -5.05 5.36
C GLY A 77 4.46 -4.90 5.02
N PHE A 78 4.80 -3.89 4.22
CA PHE A 78 6.17 -3.66 3.73
C PHE A 78 7.11 -3.00 4.75
N ALA A 79 6.65 -2.00 5.50
CA ALA A 79 7.45 -1.27 6.47
C ALA A 79 8.04 -2.17 7.57
N PRO A 80 7.30 -3.11 8.20
CA PRO A 80 7.90 -4.02 9.18
C PRO A 80 8.88 -5.03 8.56
N ARG A 81 8.76 -5.38 7.27
CA ARG A 81 9.77 -6.18 6.54
C ARG A 81 11.03 -5.37 6.22
N LEU A 82 10.89 -4.05 6.10
CA LEU A 82 11.93 -3.10 5.71
C LEU A 82 12.23 -2.13 6.87
N ALA A 83 12.32 -2.67 8.09
CA ALA A 83 12.40 -1.89 9.34
C ALA A 83 13.83 -1.58 9.79
N THR A 84 14.85 -2.28 9.27
CA THR A 84 16.24 -2.13 9.68
C THR A 84 17.12 -1.81 8.48
N ILE A 85 17.97 -0.80 8.59
CA ILE A 85 18.85 -0.40 7.49
C ILE A 85 19.93 -1.46 7.30
N ASP A 86 19.92 -2.09 6.12
CA ASP A 86 20.91 -3.10 5.73
C ASP A 86 21.98 -2.53 4.77
N SER A 87 21.82 -1.29 4.30
CA SER A 87 22.65 -0.66 3.28
C SER A 87 22.75 -1.47 1.98
N GLN A 88 21.83 -2.40 1.73
CA GLN A 88 21.73 -3.23 0.54
C GLN A 88 20.41 -2.94 -0.19
N TYR A 89 19.27 -3.26 0.41
CA TYR A 89 17.92 -3.02 -0.12
C TYR A 89 17.20 -1.87 0.60
N ILE A 90 17.71 -1.50 1.78
CA ILE A 90 17.20 -0.45 2.64
C ILE A 90 18.34 0.56 2.84
N ILE A 91 18.17 1.78 2.32
CA ILE A 91 19.15 2.87 2.48
C ILE A 91 18.48 4.01 3.22
N GLY A 92 19.09 4.45 4.32
CA GLY A 92 18.68 5.67 5.02
C GLY A 92 19.30 6.93 4.41
N GLN A 93 18.54 8.02 4.37
CA GLN A 93 19.05 9.34 3.98
C GLN A 93 19.61 10.16 5.15
N GLY A 94 19.62 9.60 6.36
CA GLY A 94 20.20 10.25 7.56
C GLY A 94 19.29 11.27 8.25
N GLY A 95 18.02 11.39 7.84
CA GLY A 95 17.03 12.17 8.57
C GLY A 95 16.81 11.62 9.99
N THR A 96 16.55 12.52 10.93
CA THR A 96 16.29 12.19 12.34
C THR A 96 15.00 12.87 12.81
N GLY A 97 14.38 12.35 13.86
CA GLY A 97 13.11 12.86 14.38
C GLY A 97 11.90 12.19 13.74
N ASN A 98 10.78 12.92 13.71
CA ASN A 98 9.46 12.39 13.33
C ASN A 98 8.90 13.03 12.06
N ASP A 99 9.62 13.91 11.37
CA ASP A 99 9.14 14.58 10.14
C ASP A 99 9.71 13.92 8.88
N LEU A 100 9.70 12.58 8.89
CA LEU A 100 10.36 11.75 7.90
C LEU A 100 9.34 11.00 7.03
N THR A 101 9.77 10.71 5.81
CA THR A 101 9.03 9.85 4.89
C THR A 101 9.95 8.85 4.22
N SER A 102 9.37 7.87 3.54
CA SER A 102 10.08 6.81 2.83
C SER A 102 9.57 6.64 1.40
N ILE A 103 10.43 6.11 0.55
CA ILE A 103 10.06 5.62 -0.79
C ILE A 103 10.13 4.09 -0.77
N TYR A 104 9.10 3.45 -1.31
CA TYR A 104 9.05 2.00 -1.44
C TYR A 104 9.19 1.60 -2.91
N LEU A 105 10.09 0.65 -3.19
CA LEU A 105 10.27 0.05 -4.50
C LEU A 105 9.83 -1.41 -4.44
N ILE A 106 8.90 -1.79 -5.31
CA ILE A 106 8.31 -3.12 -5.28
C ILE A 106 8.27 -3.69 -6.69
N THR A 107 8.83 -4.89 -6.86
CA THR A 107 8.76 -5.68 -8.10
C THR A 107 7.63 -6.69 -8.00
N TRP A 108 6.47 -6.34 -8.58
CA TRP A 108 5.29 -7.20 -8.60
C TRP A 108 5.48 -8.39 -9.52
N GLY A 109 4.98 -9.56 -9.12
CA GLY A 109 5.09 -10.79 -9.90
C GLY A 109 4.80 -12.04 -9.09
N ARG A 110 4.40 -13.12 -9.78
CA ARG A 110 4.00 -14.38 -9.13
C ARG A 110 5.14 -15.03 -8.34
N SER A 111 6.37 -14.93 -8.84
CA SER A 111 7.56 -15.47 -8.17
C SER A 111 8.29 -14.44 -7.29
N THR A 112 7.79 -13.20 -7.22
CA THR A 112 8.40 -12.10 -6.48
C THR A 112 7.43 -11.64 -5.38
N VAL A 113 6.87 -10.44 -5.48
CA VAL A 113 5.87 -9.89 -4.56
C VAL A 113 4.50 -9.99 -5.19
N HIS A 114 3.54 -10.55 -4.47
CA HIS A 114 2.16 -10.64 -4.92
C HIS A 114 1.20 -10.67 -3.74
N MET A 115 -0.04 -10.30 -4.01
CA MET A 115 -1.12 -10.45 -3.05
C MET A 115 -1.74 -11.84 -3.17
N ILE A 116 -2.25 -12.33 -2.05
CA ILE A 116 -2.95 -13.60 -1.94
C ILE A 116 -4.35 -13.39 -1.34
N TYR A 117 -5.24 -14.32 -1.63
CA TYR A 117 -6.58 -14.37 -1.07
C TYR A 117 -6.95 -15.83 -0.76
N PRO A 118 -7.96 -16.09 0.08
CA PRO A 118 -8.30 -17.44 0.51
C PRO A 118 -8.74 -18.34 -0.67
N LYS A 119 -8.32 -19.62 -0.63
CA LYS A 119 -8.81 -20.65 -1.56
C LYS A 119 -10.33 -20.82 -1.39
N ASN A 120 -11.06 -20.99 -2.49
CA ASN A 120 -12.54 -21.00 -2.57
C ASN A 120 -13.24 -19.64 -2.36
N SER A 121 -12.50 -18.53 -2.35
CA SER A 121 -13.07 -17.19 -2.48
C SER A 121 -13.25 -16.79 -3.96
N GLU A 122 -13.54 -17.75 -4.85
CA GLU A 122 -13.47 -17.65 -6.32
C GLU A 122 -14.26 -16.48 -6.95
N ALA A 123 -15.18 -15.86 -6.20
CA ALA A 123 -15.94 -14.68 -6.61
C ALA A 123 -15.32 -13.31 -6.19
N GLN A 124 -14.16 -13.27 -5.52
CA GLN A 124 -13.70 -12.06 -4.79
C GLN A 124 -12.22 -11.75 -4.96
N LEU A 125 -11.78 -11.43 -6.18
CA LEU A 125 -10.60 -10.58 -6.34
C LEU A 125 -11.05 -9.14 -6.10
N GLY A 126 -10.81 -8.59 -4.90
CA GLY A 126 -11.15 -7.21 -4.55
C GLY A 126 -12.25 -7.06 -3.50
N ILE A 127 -12.96 -5.93 -3.53
CA ILE A 127 -14.04 -5.59 -2.58
C ILE A 127 -15.29 -6.39 -2.93
N LYS A 128 -15.80 -7.17 -1.98
CA LYS A 128 -17.09 -7.84 -2.09
C LYS A 128 -18.15 -7.00 -1.44
N HIS A 129 -19.13 -6.60 -2.23
CA HIS A 129 -20.35 -5.97 -1.77
C HIS A 129 -21.42 -7.04 -1.57
N THR A 130 -22.09 -7.01 -0.42
CA THR A 130 -23.27 -7.84 -0.11
C THR A 130 -24.38 -6.94 0.41
N ASP A 131 -25.44 -6.80 -0.38
CA ASP A 131 -26.66 -6.12 0.05
C ASP A 131 -27.39 -7.00 1.08
N LYS A 132 -27.54 -6.49 2.31
CA LYS A 132 -28.32 -7.17 3.38
C LYS A 132 -29.80 -6.79 3.35
N GLY A 133 -30.18 -5.84 2.51
CA GLY A 133 -31.54 -5.34 2.39
C GLY A 133 -31.95 -4.48 3.58
N GLN A 134 -33.26 -4.46 3.83
CA GLN A 134 -33.85 -3.76 4.97
C GLN A 134 -33.55 -4.53 6.26
N VAL A 135 -33.03 -3.81 7.25
CA VAL A 135 -32.72 -4.33 8.58
C VAL A 135 -33.14 -3.31 9.63
N THR A 136 -33.51 -3.79 10.80
CA THR A 136 -33.73 -2.93 11.96
C THR A 136 -32.36 -2.52 12.51
N LEU A 137 -32.12 -1.20 12.53
CA LEU A 137 -30.93 -0.56 13.06
C LEU A 137 -31.20 -0.02 14.46
N THR A 138 -30.18 0.01 15.31
CA THR A 138 -30.27 0.62 16.65
C THR A 138 -29.61 1.98 16.63
N SER A 139 -30.34 3.02 17.02
CA SER A 139 -29.78 4.35 17.18
C SER A 139 -29.11 4.46 18.55
N ALA A 140 -27.79 4.66 18.56
CA ALA A 140 -27.04 5.05 19.75
C ALA A 140 -26.55 6.49 19.56
N THR A 141 -27.36 7.44 19.99
CA THR A 141 -26.94 8.86 20.11
C THR A 141 -26.96 9.24 21.59
N THR A 142 -26.20 10.27 21.98
CA THR A 142 -26.14 10.77 23.37
C THR A 142 -27.50 11.20 23.94
N ALA A 143 -28.52 11.38 23.09
CA ALA A 143 -29.86 11.83 23.46
C ALA A 143 -30.93 10.71 23.51
N VAL A 144 -30.63 9.51 23.01
CA VAL A 144 -31.63 8.43 22.88
C VAL A 144 -31.06 7.13 23.48
N PRO A 145 -31.82 6.40 24.31
CA PRO A 145 -31.35 5.11 24.83
C PRO A 145 -31.00 4.16 23.68
N SER A 146 -29.94 3.37 23.85
CA SER A 146 -29.42 2.39 22.87
C SER A 146 -30.41 1.30 22.43
N THR A 147 -31.63 1.34 22.96
CA THR A 147 -32.76 0.46 22.62
C THR A 147 -33.70 1.05 21.57
N ALA A 148 -33.50 2.30 21.14
CA ALA A 148 -34.32 2.89 20.07
C ALA A 148 -33.94 2.30 18.71
N GLN A 149 -34.97 1.83 17.99
CA GLN A 149 -34.82 1.13 16.73
C GLN A 149 -35.45 1.94 15.59
N TYR A 150 -34.85 1.85 14.41
CA TYR A 150 -35.39 2.40 13.18
C TYR A 150 -35.09 1.45 12.01
N GLU A 151 -35.84 1.56 10.93
CA GLU A 151 -35.66 0.73 9.75
C GLU A 151 -34.64 1.38 8.81
N GLY A 152 -33.62 0.61 8.41
CA GLY A 152 -32.58 1.09 7.52
C GLY A 152 -32.15 0.05 6.50
N TYR A 153 -31.46 0.51 5.47
CA TYR A 153 -30.74 -0.36 4.55
C TYR A 153 -29.33 -0.61 5.07
N ARG A 154 -28.82 -1.83 4.87
CA ARG A 154 -27.45 -2.21 5.24
C ARG A 154 -26.73 -2.87 4.07
N ASP A 155 -25.56 -2.35 3.76
CA ASP A 155 -24.62 -2.90 2.79
C ASP A 155 -23.34 -3.33 3.49
N HIS A 156 -22.85 -4.53 3.18
CA HIS A 156 -21.62 -5.06 3.73
C HIS A 156 -20.53 -5.09 2.67
N PHE A 157 -19.39 -4.46 2.97
CA PHE A 157 -18.21 -4.47 2.13
C PHE A 157 -17.09 -5.23 2.82
N GLN A 158 -16.50 -6.19 2.11
CA GLN A 158 -15.45 -7.04 2.66
C GLN A 158 -14.30 -7.23 1.67
N VAL A 159 -13.07 -7.10 2.17
CA VAL A 159 -11.83 -7.44 1.47
C VAL A 159 -11.06 -8.45 2.29
N LYS A 160 -10.59 -9.53 1.64
CA LYS A 160 -9.69 -10.51 2.24
C LYS A 160 -8.41 -10.55 1.43
N VAL A 161 -7.31 -10.16 2.05
CA VAL A 161 -6.04 -10.02 1.34
C VAL A 161 -4.86 -10.26 2.26
N GLY A 162 -3.90 -11.00 1.75
CA GLY A 162 -2.56 -11.15 2.32
C GLY A 162 -1.53 -10.63 1.33
N LEU A 163 -0.35 -10.29 1.85
CA LEU A 163 0.80 -9.86 1.06
C LEU A 163 1.91 -10.87 1.25
N VAL A 164 2.41 -11.40 0.13
CA VAL A 164 3.50 -12.38 0.11
C VAL A 164 4.71 -11.79 -0.56
N VAL A 165 5.85 -11.91 0.11
CA VAL A 165 7.17 -11.60 -0.42
C VAL A 165 7.95 -12.91 -0.57
N ARG A 166 8.06 -13.43 -1.79
CA ARG A 166 8.84 -14.67 -2.05
C ARG A 166 10.33 -14.43 -2.17
N ASP A 167 10.71 -13.26 -2.66
CA ASP A 167 12.11 -12.87 -2.87
C ASP A 167 12.30 -11.47 -2.30
N GLU A 168 13.06 -11.37 -1.21
CA GLU A 168 13.36 -10.10 -0.52
C GLU A 168 14.09 -9.09 -1.42
N ARG A 169 14.81 -9.57 -2.44
CA ARG A 169 15.55 -8.71 -3.37
C ARG A 169 14.63 -7.94 -4.32
N CYS A 170 13.33 -8.26 -4.31
CA CYS A 170 12.29 -7.62 -5.11
C CYS A 170 11.59 -6.47 -4.37
N ILE A 171 11.99 -6.17 -3.14
CA ILE A 171 11.54 -5.01 -2.37
C ILE A 171 12.74 -4.16 -1.97
N GLY A 172 12.52 -2.86 -1.85
CA GLY A 172 13.52 -1.93 -1.35
C GLY A 172 12.87 -0.70 -0.74
N ARG A 173 13.61 -0.04 0.16
CA ARG A 173 13.15 1.16 0.87
C ARG A 173 14.25 2.21 0.89
N LEU A 174 13.92 3.42 0.48
CA LEU A 174 14.72 4.59 0.78
C LEU A 174 14.07 5.26 1.98
N ALA A 175 14.70 5.16 3.15
CA ALA A 175 14.12 5.57 4.42
C ALA A 175 14.69 6.90 4.93
N ASN A 176 14.05 7.46 5.95
CA ASN A 176 14.49 8.64 6.69
C ASN A 176 14.73 9.88 5.81
N ILE A 177 13.83 10.11 4.83
CA ILE A 177 13.88 11.29 3.97
C ILE A 177 13.20 12.45 4.69
N GLU A 178 13.89 13.57 4.85
CA GLU A 178 13.31 14.77 5.45
C GLU A 178 12.23 15.36 4.52
N THR A 179 11.04 15.60 5.06
CA THR A 179 9.90 16.12 4.27
C THR A 179 9.99 17.63 4.05
N ALA A 180 10.58 18.34 5.00
CA ALA A 180 10.91 19.76 4.96
C ALA A 180 12.31 19.97 5.55
N GLY A 181 13.08 20.95 5.04
CA GLY A 181 14.43 21.21 5.54
C GLY A 181 15.44 21.55 4.44
N SER A 182 16.72 21.62 4.82
CA SER A 182 17.84 21.90 3.90
C SER A 182 18.88 20.79 3.82
N SER A 183 18.82 19.81 4.74
CA SER A 183 19.67 18.63 4.83
C SER A 183 18.84 17.36 4.62
N ASN A 184 19.49 16.22 4.32
CA ASN A 184 18.85 14.88 4.28
C ASN A 184 17.59 14.75 3.42
N LEU A 185 17.46 15.62 2.41
CA LEU A 185 16.42 15.57 1.40
C LEU A 185 16.63 14.37 0.48
N PHE A 186 15.66 14.14 -0.39
CA PHE A 186 15.75 13.12 -1.44
C PHE A 186 17.05 13.23 -2.26
N ASN A 187 17.83 12.15 -2.24
CA ASN A 187 19.05 11.98 -3.03
C ASN A 187 18.85 10.87 -4.08
N GLU A 188 18.95 11.24 -5.36
CA GLU A 188 18.80 10.37 -6.51
C GLU A 188 19.84 9.24 -6.55
N ASP A 189 21.07 9.49 -6.12
CA ASP A 189 22.17 8.51 -6.21
C ASP A 189 21.88 7.27 -5.36
N ASN A 190 21.27 7.47 -4.19
CA ASN A 190 20.87 6.37 -3.33
C ASN A 190 19.70 5.57 -3.93
N LEU A 191 18.82 6.22 -4.68
CA LEU A 191 17.77 5.52 -5.44
C LEU A 191 18.36 4.66 -6.57
N ILE A 192 19.39 5.16 -7.27
CA ILE A 192 20.13 4.39 -8.30
C ILE A 192 20.82 3.18 -7.68
N LYS A 193 21.45 3.34 -6.50
CA LYS A 193 22.09 2.23 -5.77
C LYS A 193 21.09 1.13 -5.44
N ILE A 194 19.90 1.48 -4.92
CA ILE A 194 18.87 0.49 -4.60
C ILE A 194 18.41 -0.24 -5.87
N LEU A 195 18.10 0.49 -6.95
CA LEU A 195 17.61 -0.11 -8.19
C LEU A 195 18.59 -1.09 -8.83
N ASN A 196 19.90 -0.80 -8.78
CA ASN A 196 20.91 -1.71 -9.31
C ASN A 196 21.16 -2.94 -8.42
N ARG A 197 20.87 -2.85 -7.12
CA ARG A 197 21.02 -3.98 -6.18
C ARG A 197 19.80 -4.88 -6.18
N MET A 198 18.61 -4.30 -6.32
CA MET A 198 17.35 -5.01 -6.40
C MET A 198 17.24 -5.83 -7.69
N LYS A 199 16.46 -6.92 -7.60
CA LYS A 199 15.97 -7.61 -8.78
C LYS A 199 14.79 -6.84 -9.37
N THR A 200 15.06 -6.08 -10.41
CA THR A 200 14.07 -5.27 -11.12
C THR A 200 13.49 -6.03 -12.32
N THR A 201 12.22 -5.78 -12.62
CA THR A 201 11.53 -6.27 -13.83
C THR A 201 10.69 -5.12 -14.40
N PRO A 202 10.10 -5.25 -15.60
CA PRO A 202 9.20 -4.21 -16.15
C PRO A 202 8.01 -3.88 -15.23
N ASP A 203 7.65 -4.79 -14.31
CA ASP A 203 6.58 -4.63 -13.33
C ASP A 203 7.02 -3.97 -12.02
N THR A 204 8.29 -3.56 -11.92
CA THR A 204 8.75 -2.75 -10.79
C THR A 204 8.02 -1.41 -10.76
N ARG A 205 7.52 -1.02 -9.59
CA ARG A 205 6.83 0.24 -9.33
C ARG A 205 7.47 0.91 -8.11
N MET A 206 7.58 2.23 -8.18
CA MET A 206 8.03 3.06 -7.08
C MET A 206 6.82 3.77 -6.47
N TYR A 207 6.70 3.76 -5.16
CA TYR A 207 5.62 4.40 -4.42
C TYR A 207 6.16 5.53 -3.57
N VAL A 208 5.62 6.72 -3.79
CA VAL A 208 6.03 7.97 -3.16
C VAL A 208 4.82 8.75 -2.68
N ASN A 209 5.00 9.59 -1.68
CA ASN A 209 3.98 10.54 -1.27
C ASN A 209 3.99 11.78 -2.18
N ASP A 210 3.06 12.70 -1.96
CA ASP A 210 2.94 13.95 -2.68
C ASP A 210 4.13 14.91 -2.49
N VAL A 211 4.72 14.97 -1.28
CA VAL A 211 5.89 15.81 -0.99
C VAL A 211 7.10 15.36 -1.81
N ILE A 212 7.44 14.07 -1.79
CA ILE A 212 8.56 13.54 -2.56
C ILE A 212 8.28 13.61 -4.06
N MET A 213 7.03 13.37 -4.49
CA MET A 213 6.65 13.55 -5.88
C MET A 213 6.92 14.98 -6.37
N THR A 214 6.61 15.98 -5.53
CA THR A 214 6.90 17.38 -5.82
C THR A 214 8.41 17.64 -5.89
N GLN A 215 9.19 17.10 -4.95
CA GLN A 215 10.66 17.22 -4.97
C GLN A 215 11.25 16.60 -6.25
N MET A 216 10.79 15.41 -6.66
CA MET A 216 11.21 14.75 -7.90
C MET A 216 10.85 15.55 -9.15
N GLN A 217 9.66 16.16 -9.19
CA GLN A 217 9.23 17.02 -10.30
C GLN A 217 10.07 18.29 -10.41
N ILE A 218 10.40 18.92 -9.28
CA ILE A 218 11.29 20.08 -9.26
C ILE A 218 12.66 19.71 -9.83
N ARG A 219 13.22 18.55 -9.44
CA ARG A 219 14.50 18.05 -9.97
C ARG A 219 14.43 17.65 -11.45
N LEU A 220 13.28 17.18 -11.94
CA LEU A 220 13.06 16.91 -13.36
C LEU A 220 13.09 18.18 -14.22
N LYS A 221 12.65 19.32 -13.66
CA LYS A 221 12.68 20.62 -14.36
C LYS A 221 14.10 21.12 -14.65
N ASP A 222 15.09 20.69 -13.85
CA ASP A 222 16.47 21.13 -14.01
C ASP A 222 17.13 20.51 -15.26
N LYS A 223 17.66 21.37 -16.15
CA LYS A 223 18.17 21.00 -17.49
C LYS A 223 19.34 20.00 -17.52
N ASN A 224 20.01 19.74 -16.39
CA ASN A 224 21.12 18.80 -16.29
C ASN A 224 20.68 17.37 -15.91
N ASN A 225 19.38 17.11 -15.85
CA ASN A 225 18.87 15.82 -15.40
C ASN A 225 18.85 14.78 -16.55
N VAL A 226 19.57 13.68 -16.37
CA VAL A 226 19.65 12.54 -17.31
C VAL A 226 18.76 11.36 -16.88
N ASN A 227 18.32 11.32 -15.62
CA ASN A 227 17.73 10.12 -15.01
C ASN A 227 16.19 10.11 -14.94
N PHE A 228 15.54 11.26 -15.06
CA PHE A 228 14.08 11.36 -15.07
C PHE A 228 13.58 11.66 -16.48
N SER A 229 12.55 10.92 -16.92
CA SER A 229 11.91 11.16 -18.21
C SER A 229 10.40 11.33 -18.03
N PRO A 230 9.77 12.38 -18.60
CA PRO A 230 8.32 12.44 -18.68
C PRO A 230 7.82 11.33 -19.62
N GLY A 231 6.90 10.51 -19.14
CA GLY A 231 6.26 9.48 -19.96
C GLY A 231 5.54 10.09 -21.15
N ARG A 232 5.77 9.59 -22.37
CA ARG A 232 5.02 9.98 -23.58
C ARG A 232 3.70 9.21 -23.75
N GLY A 233 3.10 8.71 -22.68
CA GLY A 233 1.89 7.89 -22.74
C GLY A 233 0.90 8.28 -21.67
N GLU A 234 -0.34 8.52 -22.08
CA GLU A 234 -1.48 8.78 -21.21
C GLU A 234 -1.56 7.68 -20.15
N GLY A 235 -1.45 8.06 -18.87
CA GLY A 235 -1.80 7.15 -17.79
C GLY A 235 -3.24 6.68 -17.93
N LEU A 236 -3.59 5.59 -17.25
CA LEU A 236 -4.95 5.02 -17.22
C LEU A 236 -6.05 6.03 -16.78
N ALA A 237 -5.65 7.20 -16.28
CA ALA A 237 -6.50 8.32 -15.87
C ALA A 237 -6.01 9.71 -16.40
N GLY A 238 -5.21 9.76 -17.47
CA GLY A 238 -4.77 11.03 -18.08
C GLY A 238 -3.62 11.77 -17.38
N GLU A 239 -3.10 11.25 -16.26
CA GLU A 239 -1.87 11.78 -15.64
C GLU A 239 -0.63 11.40 -16.46
N VAL A 240 0.34 12.32 -16.59
CA VAL A 240 1.64 12.03 -17.23
C VAL A 240 2.52 11.28 -16.21
N PRO A 241 2.76 9.97 -16.36
CA PRO A 241 3.58 9.23 -15.42
C PRO A 241 5.03 9.71 -15.51
N ILE A 242 5.65 9.88 -14.34
CA ILE A 242 7.08 10.16 -14.24
C ILE A 242 7.79 8.82 -14.17
N PHE A 243 8.83 8.67 -14.98
CA PHE A 243 9.71 7.51 -14.93
C PHE A 243 11.06 7.92 -14.37
N PHE A 244 11.61 7.06 -13.52
CA PHE A 244 12.99 7.12 -13.07
C PHE A 244 13.71 5.89 -13.61
N GLN A 245 14.67 6.08 -14.53
CA GLN A 245 15.39 4.98 -15.20
C GLN A 245 14.46 3.87 -15.76
N GLY A 246 13.31 4.25 -16.34
CA GLY A 246 12.33 3.32 -16.90
C GLY A 246 11.36 2.68 -15.90
N VAL A 247 11.52 2.93 -14.59
CA VAL A 247 10.58 2.50 -13.55
C VAL A 247 9.52 3.59 -13.33
N PRO A 248 8.22 3.28 -13.47
CA PRO A 248 7.16 4.27 -13.26
C PRO A 248 6.93 4.53 -11.77
N ILE A 249 6.73 5.81 -11.45
CA ILE A 249 6.43 6.32 -10.12
C ILE A 249 4.92 6.42 -9.93
N ARG A 250 4.44 5.93 -8.79
CA ARG A 250 3.04 5.98 -8.34
C ARG A 250 2.96 6.86 -7.10
N LYS A 251 2.11 7.88 -7.18
CA LYS A 251 1.77 8.74 -6.05
C LYS A 251 0.78 8.02 -5.14
N ILE A 252 1.09 7.99 -3.85
CA ILE A 252 0.20 7.58 -2.78
C ILE A 252 -0.17 8.82 -1.97
N ALA A 253 -1.41 8.88 -1.46
CA ALA A 253 -1.85 9.95 -0.59
C ALA A 253 -1.09 9.94 0.75
N ARG A 254 -0.89 11.12 1.35
CA ARG A 254 -0.08 11.29 2.58
C ARG A 254 -0.71 10.63 3.82
N GLU A 255 -2.01 10.35 3.76
CA GLU A 255 -2.77 9.63 4.77
C GLU A 255 -2.41 8.14 4.78
N ILE A 256 -1.96 7.61 3.63
CA ILE A 256 -1.57 6.22 3.46
C ILE A 256 -0.06 6.06 3.60
N LEU A 257 0.75 6.92 2.96
CA LEU A 257 2.21 6.94 3.07
C LEU A 257 2.61 8.18 3.88
N LEU A 258 2.97 7.96 5.14
CA LEU A 258 3.09 9.02 6.13
C LEU A 258 4.28 9.95 5.85
N ILE A 259 4.09 11.21 6.22
CA ILE A 259 5.14 12.24 6.28
C ILE A 259 5.73 12.37 7.68
N THR A 260 5.22 11.59 8.62
CA THR A 260 5.64 11.60 10.02
C THR A 260 6.12 10.23 10.48
N GLU A 261 6.84 9.51 9.62
CA GLU A 261 7.44 8.23 9.99
C GLU A 261 8.52 8.44 11.05
N ALA A 262 8.64 7.49 11.98
CA ALA A 262 9.77 7.45 12.89
C ALA A 262 11.04 7.02 12.15
N ALA A 263 12.19 7.60 12.52
CA ALA A 263 13.48 7.23 11.97
C ALA A 263 13.78 5.74 12.26
N ILE A 264 14.19 5.01 11.22
CA ILE A 264 14.68 3.63 11.35
C ILE A 264 16.21 3.60 11.39
N SER A 265 16.77 2.59 12.05
CA SER A 265 18.21 2.39 12.23
C SER A 265 18.77 1.27 11.37
#